data_AF-A0A7C5UTG2-F1
#
_entry.id   AF-A0A7C5UTG2-F1
#
_cell.length_a   1.000
_cell.length_b   1.000
_cell.length_c   1.000
_cell.angle_alpha   90.00
_cell.angle_beta   90.00
_cell.angle_gamma   90.00
#
_symmetry.space_group_name_H-M   'P 1'
#
loop_
_entity.id
_entity.type
_entity.pdbx_description
1 polymer ?
#
loop_
_entity_poly.entity_id
_entity_poly.type
_entity_poly.pdbx_seq_one_letter_code
_entity_poly.pdbx_strand_id
1 'polypeptide(L)'
;MNFSEPDVQRLAEIADKIKGEYIQEGKAWANSPFAWIRACPSRQIGKIGERLVAGWCAGRGLQVIGCRDPEADLLIEGHRVEVKFSTLWESGIYVFQQIRNQNYEYVICLGLSPFDAHCWVIPKEVALKKASPQHTGRGGEETFWLHVKVDSPPLWLSEYGGSLEKAWEVLQKAVGGS
;
A
#
# COMPACT_ATOMS: atom_id res chain seq x y z
N MET A 1 20.47 -7.80 -32.49
CA MET A 1 21.54 -6.96 -31.90
C MET A 1 22.85 -7.71 -32.12
N ASN A 2 23.82 -7.10 -32.79
CA ASN A 2 25.17 -7.68 -32.92
C ASN A 2 26.03 -7.10 -31.81
N PHE A 3 26.36 -7.93 -30.82
CA PHE A 3 27.37 -7.60 -29.83
C PHE A 3 28.75 -7.88 -30.45
N SER A 4 29.66 -6.90 -30.39
CA SER A 4 31.02 -7.03 -30.93
C SER A 4 31.96 -7.84 -30.05
N GLU A 5 31.57 -8.09 -28.80
CA GLU A 5 32.36 -8.81 -27.80
C GLU A 5 31.70 -10.16 -27.44
N PRO A 6 32.42 -11.29 -27.56
CA PRO A 6 31.89 -12.61 -27.26
C PRO A 6 31.35 -12.76 -25.82
N ASP A 7 31.98 -12.09 -24.85
CA ASP A 7 31.54 -12.14 -23.45
C ASP A 7 30.23 -11.37 -23.23
N VAL A 8 30.01 -10.27 -23.95
CA VAL A 8 28.73 -9.53 -23.92
C VAL A 8 27.62 -10.37 -24.54
N GLN A 9 27.91 -11.10 -25.61
CA GLN A 9 26.95 -12.03 -26.21
C GLN A 9 26.59 -13.17 -25.23
N ARG A 10 27.59 -13.74 -24.56
CA ARG A 10 27.38 -14.80 -23.56
C ARG A 10 26.59 -14.30 -22.36
N LEU A 11 26.86 -13.08 -21.90
CA LEU A 11 26.12 -12.44 -20.82
C LEU A 11 24.67 -12.15 -21.23
N ALA A 12 24.43 -11.71 -22.47
CA ALA A 12 23.08 -11.50 -22.99
C ALA A 12 22.28 -12.81 -23.08
N GLU A 13 22.91 -13.91 -23.48
CA GLU A 13 22.28 -15.24 -23.49
C GLU A 13 21.96 -15.75 -22.09
N ILE A 14 22.84 -15.51 -21.11
CA ILE A 14 22.57 -15.82 -19.70
C ILE A 14 21.41 -14.97 -19.18
N ALA A 15 21.44 -13.66 -19.47
CA ALA A 15 20.39 -12.73 -19.08
C ALA A 15 19.04 -13.15 -19.66
N ASP A 16 18.96 -13.57 -20.92
CA ASP A 16 17.71 -14.01 -21.55
C ASP A 16 17.22 -15.37 -21.01
N LYS A 17 18.12 -16.27 -20.61
CA LYS A 17 17.76 -17.53 -19.95
C LYS A 17 17.16 -17.30 -18.56
N ILE A 18 17.77 -16.43 -17.76
CA ILE A 18 17.25 -16.13 -16.42
C ILE A 18 16.06 -15.18 -16.46
N LYS A 19 15.89 -14.40 -17.55
CA LYS A 19 14.78 -13.47 -17.74
C LYS A 19 13.42 -14.12 -17.49
N GLY A 20 13.20 -15.36 -17.92
CA GLY A 20 11.95 -16.10 -17.68
C GLY A 20 11.67 -16.42 -16.20
N GLU A 21 12.70 -16.45 -15.37
CA GLU A 21 12.60 -16.67 -13.92
C GLU A 21 12.24 -15.37 -13.18
N TYR A 22 12.55 -14.20 -13.77
CA TYR A 22 12.33 -12.89 -13.17
C TYR A 22 11.20 -12.07 -13.82
N ILE A 23 10.85 -12.35 -15.08
CA ILE A 23 9.73 -11.72 -15.78
C ILE A 23 8.52 -12.66 -15.73
N GLN A 24 7.85 -12.68 -14.57
CA GLN A 24 6.40 -12.94 -14.50
C GLN A 24 5.58 -11.64 -14.63
N GLU A 25 6.26 -10.51 -14.80
CA GLU A 25 5.63 -9.21 -14.99
C GLU A 25 4.87 -9.17 -16.31
N GLY A 26 3.54 -9.21 -16.24
CA GLY A 26 2.71 -8.70 -17.31
C GLY A 26 1.33 -9.29 -17.43
N LYS A 27 1.13 -10.60 -17.20
CA LYS A 27 -0.20 -11.20 -17.48
C LYS A 27 -1.26 -10.80 -16.47
N ALA A 28 -0.95 -10.88 -15.17
CA ALA A 28 -1.95 -10.62 -14.13
C ALA A 28 -2.45 -9.16 -14.15
N TRP A 29 -1.58 -8.22 -14.51
CA TRP A 29 -1.88 -6.79 -14.59
C TRP A 29 -2.11 -6.29 -16.03
N ALA A 30 -2.08 -7.18 -17.02
CA ALA A 30 -2.42 -6.80 -18.40
C ALA A 30 -3.84 -6.26 -18.43
N ASN A 31 -4.03 -5.10 -19.07
CA ASN A 31 -5.30 -4.38 -19.15
C ASN A 31 -5.87 -3.89 -17.79
N SER A 32 -5.11 -4.00 -16.70
CA SER A 32 -5.50 -3.41 -15.42
C SER A 32 -5.48 -1.87 -15.51
N PRO A 33 -6.52 -1.16 -15.01
CA PRO A 33 -6.51 0.30 -14.91
C PRO A 33 -5.44 0.81 -13.93
N PHE A 34 -4.87 -0.07 -13.12
CA PHE A 34 -3.88 0.23 -12.08
C PHE A 34 -2.45 -0.20 -12.50
N ALA A 35 -2.27 -0.84 -13.66
CA ALA A 35 -0.98 -1.37 -14.10
C ALA A 35 0.14 -0.31 -14.11
N TRP A 36 -0.18 0.91 -14.55
CA TRP A 36 0.77 2.03 -14.64
C TRP A 36 1.34 2.45 -13.28
N ILE A 37 0.61 2.19 -12.18
CA ILE A 37 1.04 2.56 -10.81
C ILE A 37 2.26 1.72 -10.41
N ARG A 38 2.32 0.44 -10.81
CA ARG A 38 3.47 -0.44 -10.52
C ARG A 38 4.77 0.02 -11.15
N ALA A 39 4.70 0.72 -12.28
CA ALA A 39 5.87 1.23 -12.99
C ALA A 39 6.43 2.51 -12.36
N CYS A 40 5.74 3.10 -11.38
CA CYS A 40 6.17 4.32 -10.73
C CYS A 40 7.24 4.05 -9.64
N PRO A 41 8.16 4.99 -9.38
CA PRO A 41 9.08 4.88 -8.24
C PRO A 41 8.34 4.80 -6.90
N SER A 42 8.89 4.09 -5.92
CA SER A 42 8.26 3.86 -4.60
C SER A 42 7.75 5.14 -3.92
N ARG A 43 8.53 6.22 -3.90
CA ARG A 43 8.10 7.51 -3.33
C ARG A 43 6.89 8.12 -4.06
N GLN A 44 6.79 7.91 -5.37
CA GLN A 44 5.68 8.39 -6.17
C GLN A 44 4.44 7.50 -5.96
N ILE A 45 4.63 6.20 -5.77
CA ILE A 45 3.57 5.25 -5.43
C ILE A 45 2.88 5.65 -4.11
N GLY A 46 3.64 6.01 -3.07
CA GLY A 46 3.06 6.49 -1.79
C GLY A 46 2.12 7.68 -2.00
N LYS A 47 2.61 8.72 -2.70
CA LYS A 47 1.80 9.90 -3.06
C LYS A 47 0.58 9.58 -3.92
N ILE A 48 0.68 8.59 -4.81
CA ILE A 48 -0.47 8.11 -5.59
C ILE A 48 -1.51 7.50 -4.64
N GLY A 49 -1.08 6.66 -3.71
CA GLY A 49 -1.95 6.08 -2.68
C GLY A 49 -2.67 7.14 -1.84
N GLU A 50 -1.94 8.13 -1.33
CA GLU A 50 -2.51 9.27 -0.60
C GLU A 50 -3.60 9.98 -1.43
N ARG A 51 -3.30 10.28 -2.70
CA ARG A 51 -4.25 10.96 -3.61
C ARG A 51 -5.47 10.10 -3.94
N LEU A 52 -5.31 8.78 -4.07
CA LEU A 52 -6.41 7.85 -4.30
C LEU A 52 -7.36 7.82 -3.10
N VAL A 53 -6.81 7.70 -1.89
CA VAL A 53 -7.61 7.72 -0.65
C VAL A 53 -8.31 9.07 -0.47
N ALA A 54 -7.60 10.17 -0.66
CA ALA A 54 -8.17 11.51 -0.56
C ALA A 54 -9.31 11.73 -1.58
N GLY A 55 -9.10 11.36 -2.84
CA GLY A 55 -10.12 11.45 -3.88
C GLY A 55 -11.32 10.56 -3.63
N TRP A 56 -11.11 9.35 -3.11
CA TRP A 56 -12.19 8.43 -2.73
C TRP A 56 -13.05 9.00 -1.59
N CYS A 57 -12.42 9.50 -0.52
CA CYS A 57 -13.14 10.08 0.62
C CYS A 57 -13.89 11.37 0.23
N ALA A 58 -13.24 12.27 -0.52
CA ALA A 58 -13.86 13.49 -1.01
C ALA A 58 -15.03 13.20 -1.97
N GLY A 59 -14.88 12.20 -2.85
CA GLY A 59 -15.94 11.76 -3.75
C GLY A 59 -17.15 11.16 -3.03
N ARG A 60 -16.98 10.73 -1.77
CA ARG A 60 -18.07 10.28 -0.88
C ARG A 60 -18.55 11.37 0.10
N GLY A 61 -18.11 12.61 -0.10
CA GLY A 61 -18.64 13.78 0.61
C GLY A 61 -17.91 14.16 1.91
N LEU A 62 -16.77 13.52 2.24
CA LEU A 62 -15.97 13.96 3.39
C LEU A 62 -15.09 15.16 3.03
N GLN A 63 -14.88 16.05 4.00
CA GLN A 63 -13.83 17.05 3.96
C GLN A 63 -12.46 16.36 4.10
N VAL A 64 -11.60 16.55 3.12
CA VAL A 64 -10.22 16.02 3.12
C VAL A 64 -9.22 17.12 2.85
N ILE A 65 -8.21 17.25 3.71
CA ILE A 65 -7.13 18.22 3.59
C ILE A 65 -5.79 17.49 3.77
N GLY A 66 -4.77 17.81 2.98
CA GLY A 66 -3.42 17.30 3.21
C GLY A 66 -2.79 17.91 4.47
N CYS A 67 -2.14 17.09 5.29
CA CYS A 67 -1.36 17.58 6.43
C CYS A 67 -0.14 18.37 5.97
N ARG A 68 0.27 19.35 6.79
CA ARG A 68 1.46 20.20 6.52
C ARG A 68 2.69 19.76 7.30
N ASP A 69 2.56 18.70 8.08
CA ASP A 69 3.59 18.16 8.96
C ASP A 69 3.77 16.65 8.65
N PRO A 70 4.92 16.05 8.99
CA PRO A 70 5.23 14.66 8.63
C PRO A 70 4.57 13.61 9.54
N GLU A 71 3.73 14.01 10.50
CA GLU A 71 3.17 13.09 11.49
C GLU A 71 1.87 12.41 11.06
N ALA A 72 1.28 12.85 9.95
CA ALA A 72 0.14 12.23 9.27
C ALA A 72 0.10 12.72 7.81
N ASP A 73 -0.58 11.98 6.94
CA ASP A 73 -0.74 12.36 5.52
C ASP A 73 -1.95 13.27 5.29
N LEU A 74 -3.08 12.95 5.93
CA LEU A 74 -4.37 13.59 5.68
C LEU A 74 -5.08 14.00 6.97
N LEU A 75 -5.90 15.04 6.87
CA LEU A 75 -7.00 15.34 7.77
C LEU A 75 -8.31 14.97 7.07
N ILE A 76 -9.05 14.01 7.62
CA ILE A 76 -10.37 13.60 7.13
C ILE A 76 -11.38 13.96 8.20
N GLU A 77 -12.29 14.90 7.90
CA GLU A 77 -13.21 15.49 8.90
C GLU A 77 -12.48 15.97 10.18
N GLY A 78 -11.27 16.52 10.01
CA GLY A 78 -10.43 16.98 11.12
C GLY A 78 -9.63 15.88 11.84
N HIS A 79 -9.89 14.59 11.58
CA HIS A 79 -9.12 13.48 12.15
C HIS A 79 -7.82 13.24 11.41
N ARG A 80 -6.74 12.98 12.15
CA ARG A 80 -5.39 12.76 11.59
C ARG A 80 -5.26 11.32 11.07
N VAL A 81 -4.92 11.18 9.79
CA VAL A 81 -4.89 9.89 9.09
C VAL A 81 -3.57 9.68 8.36
N GLU A 82 -2.95 8.53 8.60
CA GLU A 82 -1.82 8.00 7.83
C GLU A 82 -2.33 7.12 6.69
N VAL A 83 -1.72 7.17 5.51
CA VAL A 83 -2.07 6.33 4.36
C VAL A 83 -0.93 5.38 4.04
N LYS A 84 -1.21 4.08 4.08
CA LYS A 84 -0.30 3.03 3.59
C LYS A 84 -0.87 2.40 2.34
N PHE A 85 -0.02 2.26 1.33
CA PHE A 85 -0.42 1.77 0.03
C PHE A 85 0.40 0.55 -0.38
N SER A 86 -0.26 -0.42 -1.00
CA SER A 86 0.40 -1.61 -1.55
C SER A 86 -0.28 -2.02 -2.86
N THR A 87 0.51 -2.44 -3.84
CA THR A 87 -0.01 -3.22 -4.97
C THR A 87 0.10 -4.70 -4.61
N LEU A 88 -0.69 -5.57 -5.25
CA LEU A 88 -0.61 -7.01 -5.02
C LEU A 88 0.77 -7.55 -5.44
N TRP A 89 1.49 -8.14 -4.48
CA TRP A 89 2.74 -8.84 -4.77
C TRP A 89 2.44 -10.19 -5.43
N GLU A 90 3.41 -10.74 -6.16
CA GLU A 90 3.26 -12.05 -6.83
C GLU A 90 2.88 -13.19 -5.86
N SER A 91 3.25 -13.05 -4.59
CA SER A 91 2.88 -13.98 -3.50
C SER A 91 1.40 -13.93 -3.10
N GLY A 92 0.58 -13.04 -3.70
CA GLY A 92 -0.82 -12.85 -3.34
C GLY A 92 -1.02 -12.06 -2.04
N ILE A 93 -0.04 -11.24 -1.67
CA ILE A 93 0.01 -10.51 -0.40
C ILE A 93 0.11 -9.00 -0.67
N TYR A 94 -0.60 -8.20 0.12
CA TYR A 94 -0.29 -6.79 0.32
C TYR A 94 0.67 -6.64 1.48
N VAL A 95 1.70 -5.81 1.29
CA VAL A 95 2.65 -5.45 2.33
C VAL A 95 2.56 -3.95 2.56
N PHE A 96 2.05 -3.56 3.71
CA PHE A 96 1.95 -2.17 4.17
C PHE A 96 3.15 -1.90 5.08
N GLN A 97 4.07 -1.09 4.59
CA GLN A 97 5.36 -0.87 5.23
C GLN A 97 5.38 0.44 6.03
N GLN A 98 6.39 0.56 6.89
CA GLN A 98 6.72 1.80 7.60
C GLN A 98 5.54 2.37 8.40
N ILE A 99 4.74 1.51 9.02
CA ILE A 99 3.80 1.93 10.07
C ILE A 99 4.66 2.35 11.25
N ARG A 100 4.49 3.59 11.73
CA ARG A 100 5.30 4.18 12.81
C ARG A 100 4.39 4.73 13.90
N ASN A 101 4.96 4.93 15.08
CA ASN A 101 4.25 5.61 16.16
C ASN A 101 4.34 7.13 16.01
N GLN A 102 3.59 7.67 15.05
CA GLN A 102 3.49 9.11 14.77
C GLN A 102 2.16 9.68 15.26
N ASN A 103 1.99 10.99 15.15
CA ASN A 103 0.74 11.67 15.54
C ASN A 103 -0.38 11.52 14.48
N TYR A 104 -0.92 10.32 14.31
CA TYR A 104 -2.20 10.06 13.64
C TYR A 104 -3.14 9.25 14.54
N GLU A 105 -4.43 9.27 14.23
CA GLU A 105 -5.49 8.52 14.93
C GLU A 105 -5.75 7.18 14.24
N TYR A 106 -5.82 7.20 12.91
CA TYR A 106 -6.10 6.03 12.08
C TYR A 106 -5.07 5.87 10.98
N VAL A 107 -4.80 4.62 10.59
CA VAL A 107 -4.10 4.29 9.35
C VAL A 107 -5.08 3.70 8.36
N ILE A 108 -5.10 4.24 7.15
CA ILE A 108 -5.82 3.69 6.01
C ILE A 108 -4.84 2.86 5.17
N CYS A 109 -5.08 1.55 5.11
CA CYS A 109 -4.31 0.63 4.28
C CYS A 109 -5.08 0.36 2.97
N LEU A 110 -4.58 0.88 1.84
CA LEU A 110 -5.17 0.67 0.51
C LEU A 110 -4.34 -0.34 -0.30
N GLY A 111 -4.91 -1.52 -0.54
CA GLY A 111 -4.34 -2.57 -1.37
C GLY A 111 -4.98 -2.60 -2.76
N LEU A 112 -4.18 -2.54 -3.83
CA LEU A 112 -4.68 -2.71 -5.21
C LEU A 112 -4.31 -4.08 -5.78
N SER A 113 -5.33 -4.81 -6.22
CA SER A 113 -5.23 -5.96 -7.12
C SER A 113 -5.39 -5.49 -8.57
N PRO A 114 -5.09 -6.32 -9.57
CA PRO A 114 -5.25 -5.92 -10.97
C PRO A 114 -6.61 -5.32 -11.34
N PHE A 115 -7.70 -5.85 -10.79
CA PHE A 115 -9.06 -5.42 -11.12
C PHE A 115 -9.94 -5.21 -9.89
N ASP A 116 -9.31 -5.03 -8.72
CA ASP A 116 -10.01 -4.88 -7.45
C ASP A 116 -9.19 -4.04 -6.48
N ALA A 117 -9.83 -3.54 -5.43
CA ALA A 117 -9.21 -2.76 -4.38
C ALA A 117 -9.77 -3.15 -3.01
N HIS A 118 -8.85 -3.35 -2.07
CA HIS A 118 -9.16 -3.64 -0.69
C HIS A 118 -8.72 -2.46 0.18
N CYS A 119 -9.51 -2.13 1.19
CA CYS A 119 -9.24 -1.01 2.07
C CYS A 119 -9.53 -1.40 3.52
N TRP A 120 -8.73 -0.88 4.43
CA TRP A 120 -8.92 -1.03 5.87
C TRP A 120 -8.65 0.29 6.56
N VAL A 121 -9.48 0.63 7.54
CA VAL A 121 -9.36 1.83 8.39
C VAL A 121 -9.10 1.35 9.81
N ILE A 122 -7.85 1.43 10.25
CA ILE A 122 -7.39 0.75 11.46
C ILE A 122 -6.95 1.80 12.48
N PRO A 123 -7.44 1.77 13.74
CA PRO A 123 -6.91 2.63 14.80
C PRO A 123 -5.41 2.42 15.00
N LYS A 124 -4.65 3.50 15.23
CA LYS A 124 -3.18 3.45 15.39
C LYS A 124 -2.73 2.37 16.38
N GLU A 125 -3.36 2.32 17.55
CA GLU A 125 -2.98 1.36 18.60
C GLU A 125 -3.15 -0.09 18.16
N VAL A 126 -4.22 -0.38 17.41
CA VAL A 126 -4.47 -1.71 16.85
C VAL A 126 -3.43 -2.04 15.79
N ALA A 127 -3.12 -1.09 14.89
CA ALA A 127 -2.13 -1.27 13.85
C ALA A 127 -0.73 -1.55 14.43
N LEU A 128 -0.28 -0.74 15.39
CA LEU A 128 1.01 -0.93 16.06
C LEU A 128 1.10 -2.25 16.84
N LYS A 129 0.02 -2.66 17.51
CA LYS A 129 -0.03 -3.93 18.26
C LYS A 129 -0.01 -5.17 17.36
N LYS A 130 -0.57 -5.06 16.15
CA LYS A 130 -0.75 -6.20 15.22
C LYS A 130 0.33 -6.28 14.13
N ALA A 131 1.02 -5.18 13.87
CA ALA A 131 2.10 -5.14 12.90
C ALA A 131 3.37 -5.78 13.49
N SER A 132 4.20 -6.35 12.62
CA SER A 132 5.44 -7.01 13.03
C SER A 132 6.59 -6.00 13.03
N PRO A 133 7.46 -5.97 14.06
CA PRO A 133 8.63 -5.10 14.06
C PRO A 133 9.55 -5.44 12.89
N GLN A 134 10.00 -4.42 12.17
CA GLN A 134 11.15 -4.51 11.28
C GLN A 134 12.31 -3.76 11.91
N HIS A 135 13.37 -4.50 12.26
CA HIS A 135 14.61 -3.90 12.76
C HIS A 135 15.30 -3.09 11.66
N THR A 136 15.24 -1.77 11.76
CA THR A 136 16.22 -0.88 11.12
C THR A 136 17.47 -0.84 11.99
N GLY A 137 18.65 -1.01 11.37
CA GLY A 137 19.95 -1.00 12.07
C GLY A 137 20.19 0.27 12.90
N ARG A 138 21.19 0.20 13.80
CA ARG A 138 21.61 1.19 14.82
C ARG A 138 21.07 2.62 14.58
N GLY A 139 19.97 2.96 15.27
CA GLY A 139 19.50 4.34 15.42
C GLY A 139 18.20 4.72 14.69
N GLY A 140 17.59 3.82 13.91
CA GLY A 140 16.29 4.07 13.29
C GLY A 140 15.12 3.88 14.26
N GLU A 141 14.08 4.72 14.15
CA GLU A 141 12.78 4.48 14.79
C GLU A 141 12.23 3.11 14.39
N GLU A 142 11.59 2.40 15.32
CA GLU A 142 10.95 1.12 15.01
C GLU A 142 9.89 1.31 13.92
N THR A 143 10.09 0.62 12.80
CA THR A 143 9.11 0.57 11.72
C THR A 143 8.40 -0.76 11.75
N PHE A 144 7.09 -0.74 11.55
CA PHE A 144 6.27 -1.94 11.57
C PHE A 144 5.69 -2.23 10.20
N TRP A 145 5.56 -3.52 9.89
CA TRP A 145 5.00 -4.01 8.64
C TRP A 145 3.73 -4.81 8.90
N LEU A 146 2.73 -4.58 8.07
CA LEU A 146 1.47 -5.31 8.10
C LEU A 146 1.32 -6.09 6.80
N HIS A 147 1.14 -7.40 6.94
CA HIS A 147 1.00 -8.33 5.82
C HIS A 147 -0.45 -8.81 5.72
N VAL A 148 -1.05 -8.69 4.53
CA VAL A 148 -2.41 -9.16 4.26
C VAL A 148 -2.41 -10.08 3.06
N LYS A 149 -2.71 -11.36 3.27
CA LYS A 149 -2.99 -12.29 2.17
C LYS A 149 -4.40 -12.03 1.65
N VAL A 150 -4.56 -11.76 0.35
CA VAL A 150 -5.85 -11.33 -0.22
C VAL A 150 -6.93 -12.40 -0.05
N ASP A 151 -6.62 -13.66 -0.33
CA ASP A 151 -7.59 -14.76 -0.26
C ASP A 151 -7.88 -15.24 1.17
N SER A 152 -7.11 -14.76 2.14
CA SER A 152 -7.28 -15.13 3.54
C SER A 152 -6.73 -14.02 4.46
N PRO A 153 -7.39 -12.85 4.51
CA PRO A 153 -6.96 -11.77 5.38
C PRO A 153 -6.99 -12.21 6.85
N PRO A 154 -6.06 -11.73 7.70
CA PRO A 154 -6.13 -11.95 9.14
C PRO A 154 -7.52 -11.62 9.71
N LEU A 155 -8.09 -12.52 10.52
CA LEU A 155 -9.47 -12.38 11.03
C LEU A 155 -9.73 -11.05 11.73
N TRP A 156 -8.74 -10.52 12.45
CA TRP A 156 -8.87 -9.26 13.17
C TRP A 156 -9.07 -8.05 12.24
N LEU A 157 -8.64 -8.12 10.97
CA LEU A 157 -8.86 -7.04 9.99
C LEU A 157 -10.31 -6.96 9.51
N SER A 158 -11.08 -8.02 9.69
CA SER A 158 -12.46 -8.07 9.20
C SER A 158 -13.33 -6.97 9.81
N GLU A 159 -13.01 -6.50 11.02
CA GLU A 159 -13.74 -5.43 11.71
C GLU A 159 -13.43 -4.04 11.14
N TYR A 160 -12.32 -3.91 10.42
CA TYR A 160 -11.76 -2.63 9.96
C TYR A 160 -11.89 -2.41 8.45
N GLY A 161 -12.46 -3.36 7.72
CA GLY A 161 -12.63 -3.24 6.28
C GLY A 161 -12.53 -4.59 5.55
N GLY A 162 -11.86 -4.58 4.41
CA GLY A 162 -11.77 -5.68 3.47
C GLY A 162 -12.17 -5.19 2.09
N SER A 163 -13.41 -4.74 1.92
CA SER A 163 -13.86 -4.02 0.72
C SER A 163 -13.83 -2.51 0.94
N LEU A 164 -13.83 -1.74 -0.15
CA LEU A 164 -14.00 -0.28 -0.08
C LEU A 164 -15.30 0.12 0.65
N GLU A 165 -16.40 -0.58 0.42
CA GLU A 165 -17.67 -0.27 1.08
C GLU A 165 -17.58 -0.47 2.60
N LYS A 166 -17.01 -1.59 3.04
CA LYS A 166 -16.87 -1.86 4.47
C LYS A 166 -15.88 -0.90 5.14
N ALA A 167 -14.79 -0.57 4.46
CA ALA A 167 -13.85 0.43 4.93
C ALA A 167 -14.51 1.80 5.08
N TRP A 168 -15.41 2.17 4.17
CA TRP A 168 -16.20 3.39 4.26
C TRP A 168 -17.12 3.41 5.49
N GLU A 169 -17.86 2.33 5.75
CA GLU A 169 -18.71 2.25 6.95
C GLU A 169 -17.90 2.42 8.24
N VAL A 170 -16.70 1.83 8.28
CA VAL A 170 -15.78 1.99 9.42
C VAL A 170 -15.30 3.44 9.51
N LEU A 171 -14.89 4.05 8.39
CA LEU A 171 -14.45 5.44 8.35
C LEU A 171 -15.53 6.40 8.84
N GLN A 172 -16.76 6.25 8.33
CA GLN A 172 -17.88 7.10 8.73
C GLN A 172 -18.17 7.00 10.23
N LYS A 173 -18.10 5.80 10.81
CA LYS A 173 -18.27 5.64 12.26
C LYS A 173 -17.11 6.27 13.03
N ALA A 174 -15.90 6.16 12.50
CA ALA A 174 -14.69 6.69 13.13
C ALA A 174 -14.63 8.23 13.13
N VAL A 175 -15.12 8.87 12.06
CA VAL A 175 -15.05 10.34 11.90
C VAL A 175 -16.38 11.07 12.13
N GLY A 176 -17.51 10.35 12.06
CA GLY A 176 -18.85 10.90 12.26
C GLY A 176 -19.39 10.73 13.68
N GLY A 177 -18.64 10.07 14.57
CA GLY A 177 -18.96 9.95 15.99
C GLY A 177 -18.51 11.19 16.76
N SER A 178 -19.32 12.25 16.73
CA SER A 178 -19.26 13.39 17.67
C SER A 178 -20.60 13.53 18.38
#